data_AF-A0AAV3XHL1-F1
#
_entry.id   AF-A0AAV3XHL1-F1
#
_cell.length_a   1.000
_cell.length_b   1.000
_cell.length_c   1.000
_cell.angle_alpha   90.00
_cell.angle_beta   90.00
_cell.angle_gamma   90.00
#
_symmetry.space_group_name_H-M   'P 1'
#
loop_
_entity.id
_entity.type
_entity.pdbx_description
1 polymer ?
#
loop_
_entity_poly.entity_id
_entity_poly.type
_entity_poly.pdbx_seq_one_letter_code
_entity_poly.pdbx_strand_id
1 'polypeptide(L)'
;MKMFTRSNKLTAQQKQQIIDAFNQGMECREIPRYLGVSERYVSRVLLEVNINTRKNRYRLNESYFDIINSQVKAYLLGLVAGDGCVTKTNYVAFESIDKELTELLSKELQYSGKIRIVQPKDYAPPASNKFFISEDSQCFV
;
A
#
# COMPACT_ATOMS: atom_id res chain seq x y z
N MET A 1 -22.89 -4.09 27.58
CA MET A 1 -22.79 -4.45 26.15
C MET A 1 -23.33 -3.27 25.34
N LYS A 2 -22.51 -2.52 24.59
CA LYS A 2 -23.01 -1.38 23.80
C LYS A 2 -23.74 -1.92 22.57
N MET A 3 -25.01 -1.57 22.41
CA MET A 3 -25.81 -1.95 21.26
C MET A 3 -25.44 -1.08 20.06
N PHE A 4 -24.77 -1.66 19.06
CA PHE A 4 -24.54 -0.98 17.79
C PHE A 4 -25.79 -1.05 16.92
N THR A 5 -26.16 0.07 16.30
CA THR A 5 -27.31 0.16 15.40
C THR A 5 -27.16 -0.76 14.19
N ARG A 6 -28.22 -1.51 13.84
CA ARG A 6 -28.27 -2.36 12.63
C ARG A 6 -28.14 -1.50 11.36
N SER A 7 -27.43 -2.01 10.36
CA SER A 7 -26.94 -1.28 9.17
C SER A 7 -27.99 -0.67 8.22
N ASN A 8 -29.29 -0.82 8.48
CA ASN A 8 -30.33 -0.57 7.47
C ASN A 8 -31.11 0.73 7.64
N LYS A 9 -30.73 1.61 8.58
CA LYS A 9 -31.26 2.98 8.70
C LYS A 9 -30.17 3.92 9.17
N LEU A 10 -29.49 4.59 8.24
CA LEU A 10 -28.66 5.74 8.59
C LEU A 10 -29.16 6.99 7.91
N THR A 11 -29.16 8.06 8.71
CA THR A 11 -29.52 9.39 8.26
C THR A 11 -28.37 9.98 7.45
N ALA A 12 -28.68 10.85 6.49
CA ALA A 12 -27.66 11.57 5.71
C ALA A 12 -26.67 12.31 6.63
N GLN A 13 -27.15 12.79 7.79
CA GLN A 13 -26.34 13.46 8.80
C GLN A 13 -25.25 12.55 9.38
N GLN A 14 -25.54 11.29 9.70
CA GLN A 14 -24.55 10.36 10.24
C GLN A 14 -23.49 9.95 9.21
N LYS A 15 -23.84 9.92 7.91
CA LYS A 15 -22.85 9.73 6.84
C LYS A 15 -21.88 10.91 6.80
N GLN A 16 -22.40 12.13 6.85
CA GLN A 16 -21.58 13.34 6.82
C GLN A 16 -20.63 13.42 8.01
N GLN A 17 -21.12 13.11 9.22
CA GLN A 17 -20.29 13.09 10.43
C GLN A 17 -19.10 12.11 10.34
N ILE A 18 -19.26 10.97 9.64
CA ILE A 18 -18.16 10.02 9.43
C ILE A 18 -17.11 10.61 8.49
N ILE A 19 -17.54 11.23 7.40
CA ILE A 19 -16.66 11.84 6.41
C ILE A 19 -15.89 13.00 7.05
N ASP A 20 -16.58 13.84 7.81
CA ASP A 20 -15.99 14.99 8.50
C ASP A 20 -14.97 14.54 9.55
N ALA A 21 -15.30 13.51 10.36
CA ALA A 21 -14.37 12.96 11.35
C ALA A 21 -13.12 12.36 10.71
N PHE A 22 -13.28 11.65 9.57
CA PHE A 22 -12.15 11.12 8.81
C PHE A 22 -11.27 12.24 8.23
N ASN A 23 -11.88 13.27 7.65
CA ASN A 23 -11.17 14.43 7.09
C ASN A 23 -10.45 15.27 8.16
N GLN A 24 -10.96 15.26 9.40
CA GLN A 24 -10.29 15.85 10.57
C GLN A 24 -9.10 15.02 11.07
N GLY A 25 -8.80 13.88 10.45
CA GLY A 25 -7.64 13.04 10.77
C GLY A 25 -7.90 11.99 11.85
N MET A 26 -9.15 11.76 12.26
CA MET A 26 -9.49 10.71 13.22
C MET A 26 -9.22 9.32 12.62
N GLU A 27 -8.67 8.39 13.42
CA GLU A 27 -8.44 7.05 12.91
C GLU A 27 -9.77 6.30 12.69
N CYS A 28 -9.87 5.53 11.60
CA CYS A 28 -11.07 4.74 11.28
C CYS A 28 -11.51 3.76 12.39
N ARG A 29 -10.60 3.39 13.32
CA ARG A 29 -10.88 2.54 14.49
C ARG A 29 -11.54 3.32 15.64
N GLU A 30 -11.37 4.64 15.66
CA GLU A 30 -11.88 5.53 16.69
C GLU A 30 -13.25 6.10 16.33
N ILE A 31 -13.50 6.39 15.04
CA ILE A 31 -14.77 6.88 14.50
C ILE A 31 -16.00 6.06 14.99
N PRO A 32 -15.98 4.71 14.98
CA PRO A 32 -17.11 3.90 15.45
C PRO A 32 -17.42 4.13 16.93
N ARG A 33 -16.38 4.31 17.76
CA ARG A 33 -16.50 4.54 19.20
C ARG A 33 -16.98 5.96 19.50
N TYR A 34 -16.52 6.92 18.71
CA TYR A 34 -16.89 8.34 18.82
C TYR A 34 -18.36 8.57 18.45
N LEU A 35 -18.83 7.98 17.33
CA LEU A 35 -20.18 8.18 16.82
C LEU A 35 -21.20 7.12 17.28
N GLY A 36 -20.74 6.08 18.00
CA GLY A 36 -21.61 4.97 18.44
C GLY A 36 -22.13 4.09 17.31
N VAL A 37 -21.39 4.00 16.20
CA VAL A 37 -21.76 3.24 15.00
C VAL A 37 -20.91 1.97 14.88
N SER A 38 -21.35 1.02 14.05
CA SER A 38 -20.55 -0.19 13.79
C SER A 38 -19.34 0.09 12.89
N GLU A 39 -18.23 -0.63 13.09
CA GLU A 39 -17.04 -0.55 12.20
C GLU A 39 -17.40 -0.82 10.73
N ARG A 40 -18.23 -1.83 10.48
CA ARG A 40 -18.70 -2.16 9.12
C ARG A 40 -19.40 -0.98 8.45
N TYR A 41 -20.06 -0.13 9.22
CA TYR A 41 -20.74 1.04 8.69
C TYR A 41 -19.77 2.13 8.26
N VAL A 42 -18.77 2.44 9.09
CA VAL A 42 -17.72 3.42 8.74
C VAL A 42 -17.02 3.02 7.45
N SER A 43 -16.60 1.75 7.33
CA SER A 43 -15.95 1.26 6.11
C SER A 43 -16.84 1.37 4.88
N ARG A 44 -18.15 1.08 4.99
CA ARG A 44 -19.08 1.20 3.87
C ARG A 44 -19.26 2.64 3.40
N VAL A 45 -19.44 3.59 4.33
CA VAL A 45 -19.61 5.01 3.99
C VAL A 45 -18.35 5.55 3.31
N LEU A 46 -17.17 5.22 3.83
CA LEU A 46 -15.90 5.66 3.24
C LEU A 46 -15.69 5.05 1.84
N LEU A 47 -16.08 3.79 1.62
CA LEU A 47 -16.07 3.19 0.29
C LEU A 47 -17.06 3.85 -0.68
N GLU A 48 -18.27 4.23 -0.23
CA GLU A 48 -19.26 4.95 -1.06
C GLU A 48 -18.71 6.30 -1.57
N VAL A 49 -17.77 6.92 -0.85
CA VAL A 49 -17.09 8.16 -1.26
C VAL A 49 -15.69 7.93 -1.85
N ASN A 50 -15.38 6.69 -2.26
CA ASN A 50 -14.08 6.28 -2.83
C ASN A 50 -12.86 6.52 -1.92
N ILE A 51 -13.07 6.58 -0.60
CA ILE A 51 -11.98 6.62 0.38
C ILE A 51 -11.59 5.18 0.73
N ASN A 52 -10.39 4.78 0.30
CA ASN A 52 -9.84 3.48 0.64
C ASN A 52 -9.34 3.47 2.09
N THR A 53 -10.01 2.73 2.95
CA THR A 53 -9.63 2.59 4.37
C THR A 53 -8.50 1.61 4.61
N ARG A 54 -8.05 0.86 3.59
CA ARG A 54 -6.91 -0.04 3.72
C ARG A 54 -5.65 0.80 3.83
N LYS A 55 -5.05 0.82 5.03
CA LYS A 55 -3.72 1.38 5.22
C LYS A 55 -2.72 0.48 4.48
N ASN A 56 -2.08 0.99 3.42
CA ASN A 56 -0.92 0.34 2.82
C ASN A 56 0.17 0.21 3.90
N ARG A 57 0.87 -0.94 3.93
CA ARG A 57 1.94 -1.20 4.92
C ARG A 57 3.10 -0.21 4.79
N TYR A 58 3.28 0.36 3.61
CA TYR A 58 4.29 1.36 3.28
C TYR A 58 3.67 2.48 2.45
N ARG A 59 4.34 3.63 2.45
CA ARG A 59 4.04 4.74 1.55
C ARG A 59 4.84 4.58 0.26
N LEU A 60 4.23 4.98 -0.84
CA LEU A 60 4.80 5.00 -2.18
C LEU A 60 4.19 6.20 -2.90
N ASN A 61 4.96 6.90 -3.73
CA ASN A 61 4.42 7.90 -4.64
C ASN A 61 3.78 7.21 -5.85
N GLU A 62 2.47 6.94 -5.75
CA GLU A 62 1.69 6.31 -6.82
C GLU A 62 1.58 7.19 -8.08
N SER A 63 1.75 8.51 -7.95
CA SER A 63 1.70 9.48 -9.06
C SER A 63 3.05 9.70 -9.77
N TYR A 64 4.11 8.99 -9.36
CA TYR A 64 5.47 9.23 -9.87
C TYR A 64 5.57 9.10 -11.41
N PHE A 65 4.82 8.17 -11.99
CA PHE A 65 4.82 7.87 -13.42
C PHE A 65 3.72 8.59 -14.23
N ASP A 66 2.91 9.46 -13.61
CA ASP A 66 1.82 10.19 -14.33
C ASP A 66 2.37 11.10 -15.43
N ILE A 67 3.55 11.69 -15.18
CA ILE A 67 4.27 12.55 -16.14
C ILE A 67 5.71 12.06 -16.25
N ILE A 68 6.06 11.55 -17.43
CA ILE A 68 7.40 11.04 -17.75
C ILE A 68 8.22 12.18 -18.39
N ASN A 69 8.78 13.05 -17.54
CA ASN A 69 9.52 14.24 -17.96
C ASN A 69 11.03 14.18 -17.66
N SER A 70 11.55 13.03 -17.23
CA SER A 70 12.98 12.83 -16.99
C SER A 70 13.44 11.49 -17.53
N GLN A 71 14.73 11.42 -17.89
CA GLN A 71 15.36 10.17 -18.34
C GLN A 71 15.26 9.09 -17.26
N VAL A 72 15.44 9.46 -15.99
CA VAL A 72 15.33 8.55 -14.84
C VAL A 72 13.93 7.95 -14.74
N LYS A 73 12.87 8.76 -14.88
CA LYS A 73 11.48 8.25 -14.89
C LYS A 73 11.23 7.27 -16.02
N ALA A 74 11.65 7.60 -17.24
CA ALA A 74 11.49 6.74 -18.41
C ALA A 74 12.25 5.42 -18.23
N TYR A 75 13.48 5.50 -17.72
CA TYR A 75 14.32 4.34 -17.44
C TYR A 75 13.70 3.42 -16.37
N LEU A 76 13.30 3.98 -15.23
CA LEU A 76 12.69 3.20 -14.14
C LEU A 76 11.33 2.61 -14.55
N LEU A 77 10.55 3.31 -15.37
CA LEU A 77 9.30 2.77 -15.90
C LEU A 77 9.57 1.56 -16.80
N GLY A 78 10.53 1.67 -17.72
CA GLY A 78 10.91 0.57 -18.60
C GLY A 78 11.46 -0.63 -17.82
N LEU A 79 12.29 -0.35 -16.81
CA LEU A 79 12.82 -1.36 -15.90
C LEU A 79 11.71 -2.10 -15.13
N VAL A 80 10.78 -1.37 -14.52
CA VAL A 80 9.65 -1.97 -13.79
C VAL A 80 8.71 -2.72 -14.74
N ALA A 81 8.52 -2.22 -15.95
CA ALA A 81 7.70 -2.90 -16.95
C ALA A 81 8.34 -4.19 -17.50
N GLY A 82 9.68 -4.25 -17.53
CA GLY A 82 10.43 -5.42 -18.00
C GLY A 82 10.65 -6.48 -16.91
N ASP A 83 11.24 -6.07 -15.79
CA ASP A 83 11.71 -6.96 -14.72
C ASP A 83 10.75 -7.01 -13.52
N GLY A 84 9.76 -6.11 -13.46
CA GLY A 84 8.77 -6.10 -12.39
C GLY A 84 7.76 -7.25 -12.53
N CYS A 85 7.41 -7.85 -11.40
CA CYS A 85 6.42 -8.93 -11.32
C CYS A 85 5.17 -8.47 -10.56
N VAL A 86 4.01 -8.54 -11.22
CA VAL A 86 2.72 -8.25 -10.56
C VAL A 86 2.23 -9.48 -9.81
N THR A 87 2.07 -9.36 -8.49
CA THR A 87 1.55 -10.44 -7.66
C THR A 87 0.04 -10.59 -7.77
N LYS A 88 -0.50 -11.74 -7.36
CA LYS A 88 -1.95 -12.00 -7.28
C LYS A 88 -2.71 -11.03 -6.36
N THR A 89 -1.97 -10.29 -5.52
CA THR A 89 -2.48 -9.30 -4.58
C THR A 89 -2.33 -7.86 -5.10
N ASN A 90 -2.06 -7.68 -6.40
CA ASN A 90 -1.86 -6.40 -7.08
C ASN A 90 -0.70 -5.57 -6.51
N TYR A 91 0.39 -6.22 -6.08
CA TYR A 91 1.64 -5.54 -5.78
C TYR A 91 2.63 -5.72 -6.92
N VAL A 92 3.50 -4.73 -7.12
CA VAL A 92 4.66 -4.86 -7.99
C VAL A 92 5.85 -5.29 -7.13
N ALA A 93 6.38 -6.47 -7.40
CA ALA A 93 7.62 -6.94 -6.83
C ALA A 93 8.77 -6.64 -7.81
N PHE A 94 9.86 -6.10 -7.30
CA PHE A 94 11.07 -5.85 -8.06
C PHE A 94 12.26 -6.49 -7.34
N GLU A 95 13.04 -7.27 -8.09
CA GLU A 95 14.23 -7.98 -7.63
C GLU A 95 15.40 -7.61 -8.53
N SER A 96 16.51 -7.17 -7.95
CA SER A 96 17.74 -6.90 -8.69
C SER A 96 18.96 -7.33 -7.91
N ILE A 97 19.98 -7.80 -8.61
CA ILE A 97 21.32 -8.01 -8.04
C ILE A 97 21.98 -6.67 -7.71
N ASP A 98 21.64 -5.62 -8.47
CA ASP A 98 22.18 -4.28 -8.28
C ASP A 98 21.47 -3.57 -7.12
N LYS A 99 22.22 -3.37 -6.03
CA LYS A 99 21.78 -2.64 -4.85
C LYS A 99 21.47 -1.18 -5.17
N GLU A 100 22.34 -0.53 -5.95
CA GLU A 100 22.22 0.90 -6.25
C GLU A 100 20.96 1.17 -7.06
N LEU A 101 20.64 0.27 -8.00
CA LEU A 101 19.40 0.34 -8.77
C LEU A 101 18.15 0.22 -7.88
N THR A 102 18.18 -0.72 -6.93
CA THR A 102 17.07 -0.94 -6.00
C THR A 102 16.90 0.25 -5.04
N GLU A 103 18.01 0.84 -4.60
CA GLU A 103 18.01 2.05 -3.77
C GLU A 103 17.54 3.29 -4.53
N LEU A 104 17.93 3.43 -5.80
CA LEU A 104 17.46 4.47 -6.69
C LEU A 104 15.94 4.38 -6.87
N LEU A 105 15.42 3.20 -7.21
CA LEU A 105 13.98 2.96 -7.38
C LEU A 105 13.21 3.27 -6.10
N SER A 106 13.72 2.82 -4.95
CA SER A 106 13.13 3.09 -3.63
C SER A 106 13.07 4.60 -3.34
N LYS A 107 14.16 5.34 -3.61
CA LYS A 107 14.25 6.77 -3.39
C LYS A 107 13.30 7.55 -4.31
N GLU A 108 13.30 7.25 -5.60
CA GLU A 108 12.47 7.94 -6.60
C GLU A 108 10.97 7.73 -6.33
N LEU A 109 10.59 6.51 -5.95
CA LEU A 109 9.20 6.19 -5.59
C LEU A 109 8.82 6.60 -4.15
N GLN A 110 9.74 7.21 -3.38
CA GLN A 110 9.52 7.56 -1.98
C GLN A 110 9.01 6.38 -1.14
N TYR A 111 9.56 5.19 -1.40
CA TYR A 111 9.17 3.97 -0.75
C TYR A 111 9.59 3.99 0.72
N SER A 112 8.61 3.84 1.63
CA SER A 112 8.89 3.87 3.08
C SER A 112 9.18 2.49 3.69
N GLY A 113 9.11 1.43 2.90
CA GLY A 113 9.38 0.08 3.37
C GLY A 113 10.88 -0.22 3.42
N LYS A 114 11.22 -1.40 3.96
CA LYS A 114 12.61 -1.87 4.01
C LYS A 114 12.92 -2.67 2.76
N ILE A 115 14.06 -2.38 2.12
CA ILE A 115 14.61 -3.23 1.06
C ILE A 115 15.08 -4.53 1.69
N ARG A 116 14.64 -5.67 1.16
CA ARG A 116 15.09 -6.99 1.62
C ARG A 116 16.31 -7.45 0.86
N ILE A 117 17.22 -8.12 1.55
CA ILE A 117 18.35 -8.81 0.95
C ILE A 117 18.04 -10.30 1.05
N VAL A 118 18.03 -11.00 -0.09
CA VAL A 118 17.77 -12.44 -0.13
C VAL A 118 19.02 -13.14 -0.63
N GLN A 119 19.41 -14.19 0.08
CA GLN A 119 20.47 -15.10 -0.34
C GLN A 119 19.87 -16.15 -1.29
N PRO A 120 20.56 -16.55 -2.37
CA PRO A 120 20.10 -17.62 -3.24
C PRO A 120 19.91 -18.92 -2.43
N LYS A 121 18.76 -19.59 -2.57
CA LYS A 121 18.55 -20.92 -1.99
C LYS A 121 19.33 -21.98 -2.82
N ASP A 122 20.39 -22.53 -2.24
CA ASP A 122 21.05 -23.84 -2.45
C ASP A 122 21.08 -24.55 -3.82
N TYR A 123 21.00 -23.84 -4.96
CA TYR A 123 21.31 -24.42 -6.28
C TYR A 123 22.59 -23.82 -6.86
N ALA A 124 23.73 -24.34 -6.41
CA ALA A 124 25.09 -23.92 -6.82
C ALA A 124 25.36 -22.41 -6.60
N PRO A 125 26.60 -21.93 -6.49
CA PRO A 125 26.82 -20.52 -6.19
C PRO A 125 26.63 -19.67 -7.46
N PRO A 126 25.75 -18.65 -7.48
CA PRO A 126 26.03 -17.46 -8.25
C PRO A 126 26.62 -16.41 -7.31
N ALA A 127 27.76 -15.86 -7.70
CA ALA A 127 28.42 -14.76 -7.02
C ALA A 127 27.56 -13.49 -7.10
N SER A 128 26.59 -13.30 -6.21
CA SER A 128 26.05 -11.97 -5.80
C SER A 128 24.80 -12.06 -4.93
N ASN A 129 24.67 -11.09 -4.01
CA ASN A 129 23.48 -10.86 -3.20
C ASN A 129 22.35 -10.26 -4.07
N LYS A 130 21.09 -10.58 -3.77
CA LYS A 130 19.92 -10.02 -4.45
C LYS A 130 19.11 -9.12 -3.53
N PHE A 131 18.64 -8.00 -4.05
CA PHE A 131 17.85 -6.97 -3.36
C PHE A 131 16.42 -6.96 -3.87
N PHE A 132 15.48 -6.82 -2.95
CA PHE A 132 14.05 -6.96 -3.22
C PHE A 132 13.27 -5.81 -2.62
N ILE A 133 12.32 -5.31 -3.39
CA ILE A 133 11.20 -4.50 -2.89
C ILE A 133 9.97 -5.40 -3.00
N SER A 134 9.52 -5.94 -1.88
CA SER A 134 8.30 -6.74 -1.81
C SER A 134 7.60 -6.58 -0.45
N GLU A 135 6.27 -6.75 -0.44
CA GLU A 135 5.54 -6.95 0.82
C GLU A 135 6.05 -8.23 1.52
N ASP A 136 6.15 -8.21 2.85
CA ASP A 136 6.53 -9.40 3.64
C ASP A 136 5.36 -10.35 3.53
N SER A 137 5.44 -11.23 2.54
CA SER A 137 4.82 -12.53 2.60
C SER A 137 5.89 -13.42 3.23
N GLN A 138 5.68 -13.80 4.48
CA GLN A 138 6.37 -14.97 5.02
C GLN A 138 6.23 -16.11 4.01
N CYS A 139 7.31 -16.42 3.29
CA CYS A 139 7.45 -17.72 2.64
C CYS A 139 7.75 -18.74 3.74
N PHE A 140 6.69 -19.21 4.42
CA PHE A 140 6.69 -20.57 4.95
C PHE A 140 6.30 -21.48 3.79
N VAL A 141 7.28 -22.23 3.28
CA VAL A 141 7.06 -23.64 2.97
C VAL A 141 7.81 -24.40 4.04
#